data_AF-A0A0E0A3H1-F1
#
_entry.id   AF-A0A0E0A3H1-F1
#
_cell.length_a   1.000
_cell.length_b   1.000
_cell.length_c   1.000
_cell.angle_alpha   90.00
_cell.angle_beta   90.00
_cell.angle_gamma   90.00
#
_symmetry.space_group_name_H-M   'P 1'
#
loop_
_entity.id
_entity.type
_entity.pdbx_description
1 polymer ?
#
loop_
_entity_poly.entity_id
_entity_poly.type
_entity_poly.pdbx_seq_one_letter_code
_entity_poly.pdbx_strand_id
1 'polypeptide(L)'
;MERSTHSTGWTCLPPPPPEPAAPGRGVCAMSTSWRDKQQPSLINFIAAFLAANSYRLNFLSISPDFIFNNGELSVAFIFKTNWDCQNEGAVFSRVNMLKRQLKHLYVVVAVPTKEQNESFNRSYHKYGMKLGFPTFVPVTDPEMGFEKIVKIAHALGVCKQQDIISRLKNEREQAVQCTDSFLRVLTSIPGIDNHDANALAQAIGSIEAIAKASKKFILENTDLSTDKAETIVRLAAENIMSYYGSSSSGGRGGQRVEYGRTYVVRPKGRHQATIVWLHGLGDNGASWSQLLDSLSLPNIKWICPTAATQPVTAFGGFPCTAWFDVEDTSVDGRDDIEGLDASAAHIANLLSSEPPDVKLGIGGFSMGAAASLYSAACYAHGKFASGIPYPITLSAVISLSGWLPCSRTLRGKMESSHIAARRAASLPILLSHGRADEVVSYRNAERLGHYTIPEEMDDVGKWLSSRLGLDRSR
;
A
#
# COMPACT_ATOMS: atom_id res chain seq x y z
N MET A 1 -42.46 -30.96 -56.22
CA MET A 1 -42.55 -31.98 -55.16
C MET A 1 -41.14 -32.54 -54.93
N GLU A 2 -40.21 -31.72 -54.44
CA GLU A 2 -40.09 -31.18 -53.07
C GLU A 2 -39.33 -32.14 -52.15
N ARG A 3 -38.18 -31.65 -51.66
CA ARG A 3 -37.41 -32.27 -50.58
C ARG A 3 -38.05 -31.83 -49.27
N SER A 4 -38.35 -32.76 -48.36
CA SER A 4 -38.82 -32.40 -47.03
C SER A 4 -37.70 -31.80 -46.20
N THR A 5 -37.87 -30.53 -45.81
CA THR A 5 -37.08 -29.89 -44.74
C THR A 5 -37.82 -30.08 -43.42
N HIS A 6 -37.21 -30.77 -42.44
CA HIS A 6 -37.74 -30.78 -41.08
C HIS A 6 -37.55 -29.41 -40.43
N SER A 7 -38.66 -28.70 -40.18
CA SER A 7 -38.68 -27.52 -39.32
C SER A 7 -38.89 -27.92 -37.86
N THR A 8 -37.84 -27.83 -37.04
CA THR A 8 -37.99 -27.87 -35.59
C THR A 8 -38.39 -26.49 -35.09
N GLY A 9 -39.69 -26.29 -34.89
CA GLY A 9 -40.22 -25.06 -34.31
C GLY A 9 -39.83 -24.95 -32.84
N TRP A 10 -38.91 -24.03 -32.52
CA TRP A 10 -38.64 -23.63 -31.15
C TRP A 10 -39.75 -22.69 -30.68
N THR A 11 -40.66 -23.20 -29.85
CA THR A 11 -41.64 -22.37 -29.15
C THR A 11 -40.92 -21.51 -28.11
N CYS A 12 -40.98 -20.19 -28.27
CA CYS A 12 -40.44 -19.26 -27.27
C CYS A 12 -41.15 -19.46 -25.93
N LEU A 13 -40.42 -19.93 -24.92
CA LEU A 13 -40.88 -19.84 -23.53
C LEU A 13 -41.02 -18.35 -23.16
N PRO A 14 -42.07 -17.96 -22.43
CA PRO A 14 -42.17 -16.61 -21.88
C PRO A 14 -40.97 -16.34 -20.95
N PRO A 15 -40.51 -15.08 -20.84
CA PRO A 15 -39.43 -14.75 -19.92
C PRO A 15 -39.84 -15.13 -18.47
N PRO A 16 -38.90 -15.62 -17.65
CA PRO A 16 -39.21 -16.00 -16.27
C PRO A 16 -39.76 -14.78 -15.50
N PRO A 17 -40.67 -15.00 -14.53
CA PRO A 17 -41.16 -13.92 -13.68
C PRO A 17 -39.98 -13.26 -12.95
N PRO A 18 -40.06 -11.94 -12.66
CA PRO A 18 -38.97 -11.24 -12.00
C PRO A 18 -38.68 -11.89 -10.64
N GLU A 19 -37.46 -12.40 -10.47
CA GLU A 19 -37.01 -13.00 -9.21
C GLU A 19 -37.19 -12.00 -8.05
N PRO A 20 -37.56 -12.47 -6.85
CA PRO A 20 -37.63 -11.62 -5.66
C PRO A 20 -36.28 -10.97 -5.40
N ALA A 21 -36.31 -9.68 -5.06
CA ALA A 21 -35.10 -8.85 -5.04
C ALA A 21 -34.05 -9.37 -4.04
N ALA A 22 -32.92 -9.85 -4.58
CA ALA A 22 -31.74 -10.19 -3.79
C ALA A 22 -31.28 -8.97 -2.96
N PRO A 23 -30.99 -9.14 -1.65
CA PRO A 23 -30.62 -8.03 -0.78
C PRO A 23 -29.22 -7.51 -1.10
N GLY A 24 -29.10 -6.23 -1.49
CA GLY A 24 -27.80 -5.55 -1.65
C GLY A 24 -27.57 -4.73 -2.93
N ARG A 25 -28.58 -4.52 -3.80
CA ARG A 25 -28.37 -3.79 -5.06
C ARG A 25 -28.10 -2.29 -4.85
N GLY A 26 -26.90 -1.84 -5.22
CA GLY A 26 -26.59 -0.41 -5.33
C GLY A 26 -27.30 0.26 -6.51
N VAL A 27 -27.44 1.58 -6.46
CA VAL A 27 -28.05 2.37 -7.54
C VAL A 27 -27.04 3.35 -8.11
N CYS A 28 -26.83 3.31 -9.42
CA CYS A 28 -26.00 4.26 -10.15
C CYS A 28 -26.91 5.22 -10.94
N ALA A 29 -26.84 6.51 -10.66
CA ALA A 29 -27.44 7.55 -11.48
C ALA A 29 -26.40 8.14 -12.44
N MET A 30 -26.69 8.14 -13.73
CA MET A 30 -25.89 8.76 -14.79
C MET A 30 -26.57 10.04 -15.28
N SER A 31 -25.79 11.12 -15.48
CA SER A 31 -26.30 12.37 -16.05
C SER A 31 -26.70 12.18 -17.51
N THR A 32 -27.96 12.49 -17.86
CA THR A 32 -28.43 12.52 -19.26
C THR A 32 -27.55 13.44 -20.12
N SER A 33 -27.27 14.64 -19.62
CA SER A 33 -26.44 15.65 -20.30
C SER A 33 -24.97 15.25 -20.53
N TRP A 34 -24.48 14.24 -19.82
CA TRP A 34 -23.16 13.63 -20.03
C TRP A 34 -23.25 12.47 -21.02
N ARG A 35 -24.23 11.58 -20.82
CA ARG A 35 -24.51 10.42 -21.69
C ARG A 35 -24.66 10.85 -23.15
N ASP A 36 -25.43 11.89 -23.39
CA ASP A 36 -25.79 12.38 -24.73
C ASP A 36 -24.58 12.99 -25.49
N LYS A 37 -23.41 13.08 -24.83
CA LYS A 37 -22.13 13.52 -25.40
C LYS A 37 -21.12 12.38 -25.58
N GLN A 38 -21.45 11.15 -25.19
CA GLN A 38 -20.56 9.99 -25.31
C GLN A 38 -20.89 9.12 -26.53
N GLN A 39 -19.91 8.30 -26.93
CA GLN A 39 -20.13 7.28 -27.95
C GLN A 39 -21.06 6.16 -27.44
N PRO A 40 -21.99 5.62 -28.28
CA PRO A 40 -22.89 4.55 -27.86
C PRO A 40 -22.19 3.29 -27.35
N SER A 41 -21.00 2.96 -27.87
CA SER A 41 -20.18 1.84 -27.42
C SER A 41 -19.81 1.95 -25.93
N LEU A 42 -19.35 3.13 -25.50
CA LEU A 42 -18.98 3.39 -24.10
C LEU A 42 -20.21 3.34 -23.18
N ILE A 43 -21.37 3.84 -23.64
CA ILE A 43 -22.62 3.75 -22.86
C ILE A 43 -23.07 2.29 -22.71
N ASN A 44 -22.96 1.48 -23.75
CA ASN A 44 -23.26 0.05 -23.70
C ASN A 44 -22.30 -0.70 -22.77
N PHE A 45 -20.99 -0.42 -22.85
CA PHE A 45 -19.99 -0.94 -21.90
C PHE A 45 -20.37 -0.59 -20.45
N ILE A 46 -20.65 0.68 -20.16
CA ILE A 46 -21.03 1.14 -18.82
C ILE A 46 -22.28 0.43 -18.32
N ALA A 47 -23.31 0.29 -19.15
CA ALA A 47 -24.55 -0.38 -18.76
C ALA A 47 -24.33 -1.88 -18.45
N ALA A 48 -23.57 -2.58 -19.28
CA ALA A 48 -23.20 -3.98 -19.06
C ALA A 48 -22.31 -4.16 -17.82
N PHE A 49 -21.32 -3.29 -17.64
CA PHE A 49 -20.39 -3.34 -16.50
C PHE A 49 -21.11 -3.05 -15.17
N LEU A 50 -22.03 -2.09 -15.13
CA LEU A 50 -22.89 -1.85 -13.96
C LEU A 50 -23.77 -3.05 -13.64
N ALA A 51 -24.40 -3.66 -14.64
CA ALA A 51 -25.23 -4.84 -14.45
C ALA A 51 -24.42 -6.03 -13.88
N ALA A 52 -23.21 -6.27 -14.40
CA ALA A 52 -22.29 -7.28 -13.89
C ALA A 52 -21.83 -7.00 -12.44
N ASN A 53 -21.77 -5.72 -12.05
CA ASN A 53 -21.42 -5.28 -10.69
C ASN A 53 -22.67 -5.02 -9.80
N SER A 54 -23.82 -5.64 -10.10
CA SER A 54 -25.06 -5.55 -9.30
C SER A 54 -25.64 -4.14 -9.11
N TYR A 55 -25.26 -3.18 -9.96
CA TYR A 55 -25.81 -1.83 -9.97
C TYR A 55 -27.03 -1.69 -10.88
N ARG A 56 -28.12 -1.11 -10.34
CA ARG A 56 -29.19 -0.58 -11.20
C ARG A 56 -28.78 0.78 -11.76
N LEU A 57 -28.67 0.88 -13.09
CA LEU A 57 -28.47 2.15 -13.80
C LEU A 57 -29.79 2.91 -13.96
N ASN A 58 -29.80 4.17 -13.53
CA ASN A 58 -30.85 5.16 -13.76
C ASN A 58 -30.28 6.35 -14.55
N PHE A 59 -31.06 6.95 -15.44
CA PHE A 59 -30.69 8.20 -16.12
C PHE A 59 -31.42 9.37 -15.49
N LEU A 60 -30.69 10.35 -14.95
CA LEU A 60 -31.25 11.51 -14.26
C LEU A 60 -30.65 12.82 -14.76
N SER A 61 -31.36 13.93 -14.55
CA SER A 61 -30.77 15.27 -14.71
C SER A 61 -30.01 15.63 -13.43
N ILE A 62 -28.71 15.33 -13.41
CA ILE A 62 -27.82 15.58 -12.27
C ILE A 62 -26.59 16.39 -12.69
N SER A 63 -26.06 17.20 -11.76
CA SER A 63 -24.92 18.09 -11.99
C SER A 63 -23.54 17.39 -12.00
N PRO A 64 -23.28 16.34 -11.20
CA PRO A 64 -22.19 15.39 -11.45
C PRO A 64 -22.48 14.52 -12.68
N ASP A 65 -21.47 13.81 -13.20
CA ASP A 65 -21.66 12.87 -14.31
C ASP A 65 -22.25 11.54 -13.82
N PHE A 66 -21.83 11.09 -12.62
CA PHE A 66 -22.39 9.92 -11.95
C PHE A 66 -22.62 10.18 -10.45
N ILE A 67 -23.63 9.51 -9.89
CA ILE A 67 -23.83 9.36 -8.44
C ILE A 67 -24.09 7.88 -8.14
N PHE A 68 -23.30 7.29 -7.27
CA PHE A 68 -23.46 5.92 -6.78
C PHE A 68 -24.03 5.95 -5.37
N ASN A 69 -25.16 5.29 -5.16
CA ASN A 69 -25.84 5.14 -3.88
C ASN A 69 -25.71 3.70 -3.39
N ASN A 70 -24.95 3.51 -2.31
CA ASN A 70 -24.66 2.22 -1.70
C ASN A 70 -25.29 2.17 -0.30
N GLY A 71 -26.63 2.16 -0.25
CA GLY A 71 -27.38 2.33 1.00
C GLY A 71 -27.36 3.79 1.45
N GLU A 72 -26.77 4.08 2.61
CA GLU A 72 -26.73 5.42 3.21
C GLU A 72 -25.69 6.38 2.60
N LEU A 73 -24.79 5.90 1.74
CA LEU A 73 -23.71 6.71 1.19
C LEU A 73 -23.90 6.99 -0.30
N SER A 74 -23.90 8.29 -0.65
CA SER A 74 -23.85 8.78 -2.02
C SER A 74 -22.43 9.25 -2.36
N VAL A 75 -21.84 8.67 -3.40
CA VAL A 75 -20.52 9.07 -3.95
C VAL A 75 -20.73 9.65 -5.34
N ALA A 76 -20.23 10.86 -5.57
CA ALA A 76 -20.39 11.59 -6.82
C ALA A 76 -19.09 11.60 -7.64
N PHE A 77 -19.23 11.55 -8.97
CA PHE A 77 -18.11 11.56 -9.89
C PHE A 77 -18.30 12.60 -10.99
N ILE A 78 -17.24 13.33 -11.29
CA ILE A 78 -17.03 13.97 -12.59
C ILE A 78 -16.19 13.00 -13.42
N PHE A 79 -16.59 12.72 -14.65
CA PHE A 79 -15.87 11.80 -15.54
C PHE A 79 -15.57 12.47 -16.88
N LYS A 80 -14.29 12.74 -17.13
CA LYS A 80 -13.79 13.17 -18.44
C LYS A 80 -13.17 12.00 -19.19
N THR A 81 -13.84 11.63 -20.28
CA THR A 81 -13.48 10.54 -21.21
C THR A 81 -12.38 10.92 -22.21
N ASN A 82 -12.01 12.20 -22.28
CA ASN A 82 -10.80 12.69 -22.92
C ASN A 82 -10.39 14.02 -22.28
N TRP A 83 -9.09 14.24 -22.11
CA TRP A 83 -8.54 15.51 -21.63
C TRP A 83 -8.33 16.48 -22.79
N ASP A 84 -8.94 17.66 -22.68
CA ASP A 84 -8.80 18.76 -23.62
C ASP A 84 -8.32 20.01 -22.88
N CYS A 85 -7.11 20.47 -23.22
CA CYS A 85 -6.48 21.63 -22.61
C CYS A 85 -7.17 22.95 -22.97
N GLN A 86 -7.91 23.03 -24.07
CA GLN A 86 -8.68 24.23 -24.42
C GLN A 86 -9.88 24.45 -23.49
N ASN A 87 -10.35 23.38 -22.83
CA ASN A 87 -11.54 23.36 -21.98
C ASN A 87 -11.22 23.26 -20.48
N GLU A 88 -9.96 23.45 -20.09
CA GLU A 88 -9.50 23.31 -18.70
C GLU A 88 -10.32 24.16 -17.71
N GLY A 89 -10.62 25.42 -18.06
CA GLY A 89 -11.30 26.37 -17.19
C GLY A 89 -12.74 25.97 -16.84
N ALA A 90 -13.48 25.37 -17.78
CA ALA A 90 -14.81 24.86 -17.51
C ALA A 90 -14.77 23.63 -16.61
N VAL A 91 -13.78 22.74 -16.78
CA VAL A 91 -13.60 21.57 -15.93
C VAL A 91 -13.31 21.99 -14.50
N PHE A 92 -12.28 22.81 -14.26
CA PHE A 92 -11.91 23.19 -12.89
C PHE A 92 -12.93 24.12 -12.22
N SER A 93 -13.66 24.96 -12.98
CA SER A 93 -14.79 25.73 -12.43
C SER A 93 -15.93 24.81 -11.97
N ARG A 94 -16.29 23.79 -12.77
CA ARG A 94 -17.29 22.78 -12.40
C ARG A 94 -16.86 21.98 -11.17
N VAL A 95 -15.59 21.58 -11.09
CA VAL A 95 -15.01 20.90 -9.92
C VAL A 95 -15.12 21.79 -8.67
N ASN A 96 -14.72 23.07 -8.78
CA ASN A 96 -14.77 24.03 -7.67
C ASN A 96 -16.19 24.35 -7.18
N MET A 97 -17.19 24.29 -8.05
CA MET A 97 -18.61 24.39 -7.69
C MET A 97 -19.07 23.13 -6.95
N LEU A 98 -18.87 21.94 -7.54
CA LEU A 98 -19.40 20.68 -7.01
C LEU A 98 -18.71 20.27 -5.69
N LYS A 99 -17.42 20.54 -5.50
CA LYS A 99 -16.70 20.20 -4.25
C LYS A 99 -17.19 20.96 -3.01
N ARG A 100 -17.93 22.06 -3.20
CA ARG A 100 -18.60 22.80 -2.11
C ARG A 100 -19.93 22.18 -1.70
N GLN A 101 -20.52 21.36 -2.57
CA GLN A 101 -21.86 20.78 -2.41
C GLN A 101 -21.81 19.29 -2.05
N LEU A 102 -20.73 18.59 -2.42
CA LEU A 102 -20.63 17.14 -2.37
C LEU A 102 -19.39 16.72 -1.57
N LYS A 103 -19.62 16.10 -0.40
CA LYS A 103 -18.56 15.64 0.51
C LYS A 103 -17.69 14.53 -0.10
N HIS A 104 -18.29 13.64 -0.88
CA HIS A 104 -17.62 12.52 -1.53
C HIS A 104 -17.64 12.73 -3.05
N LEU A 105 -16.78 13.63 -3.53
CA LEU A 105 -16.61 13.94 -4.94
C LEU A 105 -15.26 13.42 -5.45
N TYR A 106 -15.28 12.72 -6.58
CA TYR A 106 -14.09 12.25 -7.29
C TYR A 106 -14.09 12.75 -8.73
N VAL A 107 -12.91 12.92 -9.32
CA VAL A 107 -12.75 13.42 -10.70
C VAL A 107 -11.89 12.45 -11.49
N VAL A 108 -12.50 11.65 -12.36
CA VAL A 108 -11.78 10.69 -13.21
C VAL A 108 -11.52 11.34 -14.57
N VAL A 109 -10.27 11.26 -15.05
CA VAL A 109 -9.84 11.95 -16.28
C VAL A 109 -8.99 11.02 -17.14
N ALA A 110 -9.44 10.74 -18.36
CA ALA A 110 -8.66 10.01 -19.35
C ALA A 110 -7.61 10.92 -20.00
N VAL A 111 -6.35 10.53 -19.84
CA VAL A 111 -5.13 11.18 -20.34
C VAL A 111 -4.28 10.12 -21.07
N PRO A 112 -4.71 9.64 -22.25
CA PRO A 112 -4.04 8.54 -22.96
C PRO A 112 -2.59 8.84 -23.36
N THR A 113 -2.24 10.12 -23.58
CA THR A 113 -0.88 10.50 -23.98
C THR A 113 -0.11 11.20 -22.86
N LYS A 114 1.22 11.14 -22.93
CA LYS A 114 2.11 11.82 -21.99
C LYS A 114 1.87 13.34 -22.01
N GLU A 115 1.67 13.91 -23.20
CA GLU A 115 1.43 15.33 -23.43
C GLU A 115 0.12 15.78 -22.80
N GLN A 116 -0.93 14.95 -22.85
CA GLN A 116 -2.20 15.21 -22.18
C GLN A 116 -2.06 15.11 -20.65
N ASN A 117 -1.32 14.12 -20.14
CA ASN A 117 -1.05 14.01 -18.70
C ASN A 117 -0.23 15.20 -18.18
N GLU A 118 0.84 15.60 -18.87
CA GLU A 118 1.60 16.82 -18.57
C GLU A 118 0.73 18.08 -18.65
N SER A 119 -0.14 18.19 -19.65
CA SER A 119 -1.07 19.31 -19.74
C SER A 119 -2.09 19.32 -18.61
N PHE A 120 -2.68 18.17 -18.27
CA PHE A 120 -3.60 18.03 -17.16
C PHE A 120 -2.93 18.43 -15.84
N ASN A 121 -1.69 17.99 -15.61
CA ASN A 121 -0.90 18.37 -14.45
C ASN A 121 -0.62 19.88 -14.41
N ARG A 122 -0.27 20.52 -15.53
CA ARG A 122 -0.12 21.99 -15.59
C ARG A 122 -1.43 22.70 -15.21
N SER A 123 -2.56 22.25 -15.74
CA SER A 123 -3.87 22.83 -15.44
C SER A 123 -4.31 22.60 -13.99
N TYR A 124 -4.05 21.41 -13.44
CA TYR A 124 -4.32 21.07 -12.04
C TYR A 124 -3.66 22.06 -11.06
N HIS A 125 -2.38 22.37 -11.29
CA HIS A 125 -1.65 23.40 -10.54
C HIS A 125 -2.16 24.82 -10.82
N LYS A 126 -2.40 25.16 -12.10
CA LYS A 126 -2.90 26.48 -12.52
C LYS A 126 -4.20 26.90 -11.81
N TYR A 127 -5.09 25.95 -11.54
CA TYR A 127 -6.37 26.20 -10.88
C TYR A 127 -6.35 25.99 -9.36
N GLY A 128 -5.19 25.72 -8.74
CA GLY A 128 -5.03 25.58 -7.29
C GLY A 128 -5.84 24.41 -6.72
N MET A 129 -5.76 23.23 -7.35
CA MET A 129 -6.38 22.02 -6.80
C MET A 129 -5.51 21.45 -5.68
N LYS A 130 -6.12 21.21 -4.52
CA LYS A 130 -5.51 20.50 -3.40
C LYS A 130 -5.57 18.99 -3.64
N LEU A 131 -4.49 18.27 -3.36
CA LEU A 131 -4.50 16.82 -3.46
C LEU A 131 -5.54 16.23 -2.51
N GLY A 132 -6.32 15.26 -3.01
CA GLY A 132 -7.43 14.65 -2.27
C GLY A 132 -8.70 15.52 -2.13
N PHE A 133 -8.72 16.78 -2.58
CA PHE A 133 -9.89 17.66 -2.36
C PHE A 133 -10.38 18.46 -3.59
N PRO A 134 -11.15 17.84 -4.51
CA PRO A 134 -11.48 16.41 -4.55
C PRO A 134 -10.33 15.56 -5.09
N THR A 135 -10.40 14.24 -4.89
CA THR A 135 -9.42 13.31 -5.48
C THR A 135 -9.58 13.23 -6.99
N PHE A 136 -8.51 13.53 -7.72
CA PHE A 136 -8.41 13.32 -9.15
C PHE A 136 -7.77 11.96 -9.45
N VAL A 137 -8.28 11.26 -10.46
CA VAL A 137 -7.86 9.91 -10.84
C VAL A 137 -7.54 9.92 -12.34
N PRO A 138 -6.27 10.11 -12.73
CA PRO A 138 -5.86 9.94 -14.12
C PRO A 138 -5.95 8.47 -14.53
N VAL A 139 -6.34 8.24 -15.78
CA VAL A 139 -6.42 6.92 -16.43
C VAL A 139 -5.98 7.01 -17.88
N THR A 140 -5.55 5.89 -18.46
CA THR A 140 -5.16 5.81 -19.88
C THR A 140 -6.36 5.91 -20.82
N ASP A 141 -7.53 5.42 -20.42
CA ASP A 141 -8.68 5.25 -21.30
C ASP A 141 -10.02 5.32 -20.53
N PRO A 142 -11.15 5.51 -21.23
CA PRO A 142 -12.46 5.61 -20.60
C PRO A 142 -12.97 4.32 -19.92
N GLU A 143 -12.60 3.14 -20.40
CA GLU A 143 -13.13 1.88 -19.85
C GLU A 143 -12.48 1.62 -18.49
N MET A 144 -11.15 1.70 -18.39
CA MET A 144 -10.40 1.74 -17.13
C MET A 144 -10.89 2.87 -16.21
N GLY A 145 -11.19 4.04 -16.77
CA GLY A 145 -11.80 5.16 -16.03
C GLY A 145 -13.07 4.74 -15.31
N PHE A 146 -13.99 4.10 -16.02
CA PHE A 146 -15.24 3.67 -15.44
C PHE A 146 -15.10 2.47 -14.48
N GLU A 147 -14.17 1.54 -14.74
CA GLU A 147 -13.85 0.50 -13.75
C GLU A 147 -13.39 1.10 -12.42
N LYS A 148 -12.52 2.12 -12.46
CA LYS A 148 -12.05 2.81 -11.25
C LYS A 148 -13.21 3.50 -10.53
N ILE A 149 -14.16 4.11 -11.25
CA ILE A 149 -15.37 4.70 -10.66
C ILE A 149 -16.15 3.66 -9.84
N VAL A 150 -16.43 2.49 -10.41
CA VAL A 150 -17.16 1.41 -9.73
C VAL A 150 -16.36 0.86 -8.54
N LYS A 151 -15.05 0.67 -8.68
CA LYS A 151 -14.16 0.21 -7.59
C LYS A 151 -14.13 1.20 -6.41
N ILE A 152 -14.07 2.51 -6.68
CA ILE A 152 -14.14 3.57 -5.65
C ILE A 152 -15.52 3.57 -4.97
N ALA A 153 -16.61 3.48 -5.74
CA ALA A 153 -17.96 3.41 -5.20
C ALA A 153 -18.13 2.22 -4.25
N HIS A 154 -17.75 1.02 -4.68
CA HIS A 154 -17.79 -0.20 -3.85
C HIS A 154 -17.00 -0.04 -2.54
N ALA A 155 -15.74 0.39 -2.60
CA ALA A 155 -14.90 0.54 -1.41
C ALA A 155 -15.55 1.45 -0.34
N LEU A 156 -16.10 2.59 -0.78
CA LEU A 156 -16.76 3.54 0.11
C LEU A 156 -18.11 3.03 0.66
N GLY A 157 -18.84 2.23 -0.11
CA GLY A 157 -20.07 1.57 0.35
C GLY A 157 -19.79 0.50 1.43
N VAL A 158 -18.78 -0.34 1.20
CA VAL A 158 -18.39 -1.43 2.11
C VAL A 158 -17.82 -0.90 3.42
N CYS A 159 -17.13 0.25 3.41
CA CYS A 159 -16.51 0.82 4.61
C CYS A 159 -17.51 1.16 5.73
N LYS A 160 -18.80 1.43 5.43
CA LYS A 160 -19.86 1.58 6.44
C LYS A 160 -20.57 0.26 6.77
N GLN A 161 -20.53 -0.72 5.86
CA GLN A 161 -20.95 -2.10 6.13
C GLN A 161 -19.98 -2.86 7.06
N GLN A 162 -18.98 -2.20 7.66
CA GLN A 162 -18.12 -2.78 8.69
C GLN A 162 -18.89 -3.22 9.96
N ASP A 163 -20.15 -2.84 10.13
CA ASP A 163 -21.03 -3.45 11.14
C ASP A 163 -21.29 -4.96 10.85
N ILE A 164 -21.11 -5.41 9.60
CA ILE A 164 -21.06 -6.83 9.22
C ILE A 164 -19.78 -7.51 9.73
N ILE A 165 -18.69 -6.79 10.06
CA ILE A 165 -17.54 -7.41 10.76
C ILE A 165 -17.99 -7.94 12.13
N SER A 166 -18.96 -7.32 12.81
CA SER A 166 -19.52 -7.89 14.05
C SER A 166 -20.26 -9.21 13.81
N ARG A 167 -21.03 -9.32 12.71
CA ARG A 167 -21.73 -10.55 12.31
C ARG A 167 -20.78 -11.63 11.83
N LEU A 168 -19.83 -11.30 10.95
CA LEU A 168 -18.76 -12.20 10.51
C LEU A 168 -17.86 -12.61 11.67
N LYS A 169 -17.72 -11.80 12.72
CA LYS A 169 -17.00 -12.17 13.94
C LYS A 169 -17.82 -13.15 14.80
N ASN A 170 -19.13 -12.97 14.95
CA ASN A 170 -20.00 -13.98 15.57
C ASN A 170 -20.07 -15.29 14.75
N GLU A 171 -20.20 -15.21 13.43
CA GLU A 171 -20.21 -16.37 12.52
C GLU A 171 -18.84 -17.05 12.50
N ARG A 172 -17.72 -16.31 12.61
CA ARG A 172 -16.38 -16.85 12.77
C ARG A 172 -16.14 -17.42 14.16
N GLU A 173 -16.71 -16.85 15.22
CA GLU A 173 -16.67 -17.43 16.58
C GLU A 173 -17.48 -18.74 16.64
N GLN A 174 -18.53 -18.89 15.82
CA GLN A 174 -19.21 -20.17 15.60
C GLN A 174 -18.45 -21.13 14.67
N ALA A 175 -17.77 -20.64 13.62
CA ALA A 175 -17.05 -21.47 12.65
C ALA A 175 -15.62 -21.88 13.07
N VAL A 176 -15.02 -21.20 14.06
CA VAL A 176 -13.68 -21.51 14.60
C VAL A 176 -13.69 -22.72 15.56
N GLN A 177 -14.88 -23.24 15.93
CA GLN A 177 -15.02 -24.53 16.61
C GLN A 177 -14.84 -25.73 15.67
N CYS A 178 -13.73 -25.77 14.91
CA CYS A 178 -13.35 -26.91 14.10
C CYS A 178 -12.06 -27.56 14.61
N THR A 179 -12.23 -28.59 15.43
CA THR A 179 -11.18 -29.37 16.12
C THR A 179 -10.14 -30.01 15.17
N ASP A 180 -10.46 -30.17 13.88
CA ASP A 180 -9.66 -30.89 12.88
C ASP A 180 -8.26 -30.27 12.64
N SER A 181 -8.18 -28.94 12.56
CA SER A 181 -6.90 -28.24 12.33
C SER A 181 -5.91 -28.38 13.49
N PHE A 182 -6.42 -28.56 14.71
CA PHE A 182 -5.61 -28.72 15.91
C PHE A 182 -5.01 -30.13 15.98
N LEU A 183 -5.85 -31.15 15.76
CA LEU A 183 -5.46 -32.56 15.82
C LEU A 183 -4.41 -32.91 14.75
N ARG A 184 -4.55 -32.35 13.54
CA ARG A 184 -3.58 -32.55 12.44
C ARG A 184 -2.16 -32.10 12.78
N VAL A 185 -1.98 -31.05 13.60
CA VAL A 185 -0.64 -30.52 13.94
C VAL A 185 0.01 -31.34 15.06
N LEU A 186 -0.77 -31.80 16.04
CA LEU A 186 -0.22 -32.64 17.11
C LEU A 186 0.04 -34.08 16.67
N THR A 187 -0.82 -34.66 15.81
CA THR A 187 -0.58 -36.02 15.28
C THR A 187 0.51 -36.11 14.21
N SER A 188 1.04 -34.98 13.74
CA SER A 188 2.30 -34.94 12.99
C SER A 188 3.56 -35.06 13.86
N ILE A 189 3.43 -35.06 15.19
CA ILE A 189 4.52 -35.38 16.12
C ILE A 189 4.70 -36.91 16.17
N PRO A 190 5.89 -37.47 15.86
CA PRO A 190 6.11 -38.91 15.88
C PRO A 190 5.79 -39.53 17.24
N GLY A 191 4.87 -40.50 17.26
CA GLY A 191 4.44 -41.20 18.48
C GLY A 191 3.30 -40.53 19.27
N ILE A 192 2.73 -39.43 18.77
CA ILE A 192 1.53 -38.78 19.30
C ILE A 192 0.33 -39.14 18.43
N ASP A 193 -0.69 -39.74 19.03
CA ASP A 193 -1.92 -40.14 18.37
C ASP A 193 -3.09 -39.16 18.64
N ASN A 194 -4.27 -39.44 18.05
CA ASN A 194 -5.44 -38.58 18.21
C ASN A 194 -5.94 -38.51 19.67
N HIS A 195 -5.70 -39.52 20.51
CA HIS A 195 -6.08 -39.49 21.91
C HIS A 195 -5.14 -38.54 22.68
N ASP A 196 -3.82 -38.72 22.53
CA ASP A 196 -2.82 -37.82 23.12
C ASP A 196 -3.05 -36.35 22.70
N ALA A 197 -3.34 -36.14 21.41
CA ALA A 197 -3.59 -34.82 20.85
C ALA A 197 -4.83 -34.16 21.46
N ASN A 198 -5.90 -34.92 21.73
CA ASN A 198 -7.08 -34.41 22.43
C ASN A 198 -6.80 -34.15 23.92
N ALA A 199 -6.04 -35.01 24.60
CA ALA A 199 -5.65 -34.80 26.00
C ALA A 199 -4.84 -33.51 26.17
N LEU A 200 -3.86 -33.29 25.28
CA LEU A 200 -3.09 -32.04 25.20
C LEU A 200 -3.99 -30.81 24.90
N ALA A 201 -4.95 -30.94 23.98
CA ALA A 201 -5.92 -29.88 23.66
C ALA A 201 -6.73 -29.44 24.89
N GLN A 202 -7.21 -30.41 25.68
CA GLN A 202 -8.10 -30.17 26.80
C GLN A 202 -7.35 -29.68 28.04
N ALA A 203 -6.16 -30.21 28.29
CA ALA A 203 -5.37 -29.89 29.49
C ALA A 203 -4.49 -28.65 29.35
N ILE A 204 -3.85 -28.45 28.18
CA ILE A 204 -2.86 -27.39 27.97
C ILE A 204 -3.40 -26.29 27.03
N GLY A 205 -4.39 -26.60 26.20
CA GLY A 205 -5.03 -25.64 25.32
C GLY A 205 -4.32 -25.54 23.96
N SER A 206 -3.70 -24.39 23.68
CA SER A 206 -3.18 -24.09 22.33
C SER A 206 -1.88 -24.83 22.01
N ILE A 207 -1.61 -25.03 20.71
CA ILE A 207 -0.35 -25.60 20.20
C ILE A 207 0.86 -24.79 20.72
N GLU A 208 0.74 -23.48 20.86
CA GLU A 208 1.79 -22.62 21.40
C GLU A 208 2.04 -22.86 22.90
N ALA A 209 0.98 -23.12 23.68
CA ALA A 209 1.10 -23.47 25.09
C ALA A 209 1.77 -24.84 25.26
N ILE A 210 1.42 -25.81 24.42
CA ILE A 210 2.04 -27.16 24.39
C ILE A 210 3.53 -27.07 24.02
N ALA A 211 3.88 -26.29 23.01
CA ALA A 211 5.28 -26.09 22.59
C ALA A 211 6.14 -25.37 23.65
N LYS A 212 5.52 -24.68 24.62
CA LYS A 212 6.20 -23.99 25.73
C LYS A 212 6.09 -24.74 27.06
N ALA A 213 5.31 -25.82 27.12
CA ALA A 213 5.10 -26.59 28.33
C ALA A 213 6.37 -27.37 28.71
N SER A 214 6.74 -27.35 29.98
CA SER A 214 7.83 -28.20 30.47
C SER A 214 7.40 -29.67 30.51
N LYS A 215 8.34 -30.61 30.36
CA LYS A 215 8.08 -32.06 30.46
C LYS A 215 7.29 -32.41 31.73
N LYS A 216 7.65 -31.77 32.86
CA LYS A 216 6.95 -31.91 34.13
C LYS A 216 5.49 -31.43 34.06
N PHE A 217 5.26 -30.24 33.51
CA PHE A 217 3.90 -29.70 33.36
C PHE A 217 3.01 -30.55 32.45
N ILE A 218 3.56 -31.11 31.37
CA ILE A 218 2.82 -32.05 30.49
C ILE A 218 2.40 -33.29 31.28
N LEU A 219 3.33 -33.92 32.00
CA LEU A 219 3.08 -35.14 32.79
C LEU A 219 2.19 -34.91 34.03
N GLU A 220 2.11 -33.69 34.56
CA GLU A 220 1.22 -33.33 35.67
C GLU A 220 -0.22 -33.03 35.23
N ASN A 221 -0.44 -32.71 33.96
CA ASN A 221 -1.75 -32.28 33.44
C ASN A 221 -2.33 -33.22 32.35
N THR A 222 -1.56 -34.20 31.87
CA THR A 222 -2.01 -35.19 30.86
C THR A 222 -1.61 -36.61 31.25
N ASP A 223 -2.25 -37.60 30.63
CA ASP A 223 -1.97 -39.03 30.77
C ASP A 223 -0.86 -39.55 29.82
N LEU A 224 -0.14 -38.65 29.13
CA LEU A 224 0.94 -39.00 28.23
C LEU A 224 2.10 -39.70 28.96
N SER A 225 2.74 -40.65 28.29
CA SER A 225 3.94 -41.30 28.84
C SER A 225 5.15 -40.35 28.89
N THR A 226 6.10 -40.66 29.77
CA THR A 226 7.38 -39.96 29.92
C THR A 226 8.10 -39.74 28.58
N ASP A 227 8.06 -40.74 27.68
CA ASP A 227 8.73 -40.71 26.38
C ASP A 227 7.98 -39.86 25.35
N LYS A 228 6.63 -39.86 25.37
CA LYS A 228 5.79 -38.97 24.56
C LYS A 228 6.01 -37.51 24.97
N ALA A 229 5.96 -37.22 26.28
CA ALA A 229 6.22 -35.88 26.81
C ALA A 229 7.65 -35.39 26.51
N GLU A 230 8.65 -36.26 26.55
CA GLU A 230 10.02 -35.93 26.16
C GLU A 230 10.17 -35.67 24.66
N THR A 231 9.47 -36.43 23.82
CA THR A 231 9.47 -36.22 22.36
C THR A 231 8.85 -34.87 21.98
N ILE A 232 7.75 -34.48 22.63
CA ILE A 232 7.12 -33.15 22.46
C ILE A 232 8.10 -32.04 22.83
N VAL A 233 8.73 -32.12 24.01
CA VAL A 233 9.67 -31.09 24.49
C VAL A 233 10.94 -31.05 23.62
N ARG A 234 11.44 -32.19 23.15
CA ARG A 234 12.61 -32.25 22.26
C ARG A 234 12.31 -31.58 20.91
N LEU A 235 11.16 -31.88 20.28
CA LEU A 235 10.80 -31.29 18.99
C LEU A 235 10.45 -29.80 19.09
N ALA A 236 9.93 -29.35 20.24
CA ALA A 236 9.80 -27.93 20.54
C ALA A 236 11.18 -27.25 20.64
N ALA A 237 12.18 -27.90 21.25
CA ALA A 237 13.56 -27.41 21.35
C ALA A 237 14.34 -27.48 20.02
N GLU A 238 14.09 -28.47 19.16
CA GLU A 238 14.76 -28.60 17.85
C GLU A 238 14.26 -27.56 16.84
N ASN A 239 12.95 -27.30 16.78
CA ASN A 239 12.40 -26.19 16.00
C ASN A 239 12.88 -24.81 16.50
N ILE A 240 13.27 -24.72 17.77
CA ILE A 240 13.76 -23.49 18.40
C ILE A 240 15.09 -23.03 17.78
N MET A 241 16.04 -23.92 17.46
CA MET A 241 17.34 -23.49 16.88
C MET A 241 17.29 -23.16 15.38
N SER A 242 16.31 -23.66 14.62
CA SER A 242 16.08 -23.20 13.25
C SER A 242 15.25 -21.92 13.18
N TYR A 243 14.45 -21.62 14.23
CA TYR A 243 13.71 -20.37 14.36
C TYR A 243 14.48 -19.21 15.01
N TYR A 244 15.58 -19.42 15.75
CA TYR A 244 16.30 -18.34 16.45
C TYR A 244 17.15 -17.39 15.55
N GLY A 245 16.76 -17.25 14.27
CA GLY A 245 16.90 -16.00 13.52
C GLY A 245 15.67 -15.07 13.62
N SER A 246 14.66 -15.41 14.42
CA SER A 246 13.38 -14.70 14.56
C SER A 246 12.82 -14.74 16.00
N SER A 247 12.82 -13.57 16.63
CA SER A 247 11.76 -13.07 17.51
C SER A 247 11.41 -13.77 18.84
N SER A 248 11.67 -13.03 19.93
CA SER A 248 10.67 -12.76 20.97
C SER A 248 10.34 -11.25 20.91
N SER A 249 9.13 -10.74 21.20
CA SER A 249 7.98 -11.32 21.90
C SER A 249 6.63 -10.66 21.51
N GLY A 250 5.54 -11.44 21.62
CA GLY A 250 4.18 -11.00 21.99
C GLY A 250 3.56 -9.76 21.32
N GLY A 251 2.89 -9.97 20.18
CA GLY A 251 2.01 -8.99 19.53
C GLY A 251 1.14 -9.65 18.47
N ARG A 252 0.02 -9.01 18.10
CA ARG A 252 -0.97 -9.47 17.09
C ARG A 252 -0.31 -10.16 15.89
N GLY A 253 -0.90 -11.26 15.41
CA GLY A 253 -0.33 -12.11 14.37
C GLY A 253 0.15 -11.33 13.14
N GLY A 254 1.47 -11.12 13.07
CA GLY A 254 2.13 -10.42 11.98
C GLY A 254 2.00 -11.21 10.68
N GLN A 255 1.09 -10.77 9.83
CA GLN A 255 1.08 -11.19 8.43
C GLN A 255 2.44 -10.83 7.83
N ARG A 256 3.12 -11.81 7.22
CA ARG A 256 4.40 -11.56 6.54
C ARG A 256 4.15 -10.56 5.42
N VAL A 257 4.64 -9.32 5.59
CA VAL A 257 4.46 -8.23 4.62
C VAL A 257 5.11 -8.64 3.30
N GLU A 258 4.27 -8.86 2.28
CA GLU A 258 4.71 -9.23 0.93
C GLU A 258 4.94 -7.97 0.10
N TYR A 259 6.22 -7.63 -0.10
CA TYR A 259 6.64 -6.51 -0.91
C TYR A 259 6.53 -6.82 -2.40
N GLY A 260 6.18 -5.80 -3.19
CA GLY A 260 6.08 -5.93 -4.64
C GLY A 260 7.43 -6.08 -5.34
N ARG A 261 7.37 -6.18 -6.67
CA ARG A 261 8.55 -6.40 -7.52
C ARG A 261 9.63 -5.34 -7.31
N THR A 262 10.86 -5.79 -7.07
CA THR A 262 12.05 -4.93 -7.00
C THR A 262 12.71 -4.80 -8.37
N TYR A 263 13.13 -3.59 -8.71
CA TYR A 263 13.86 -3.25 -9.94
C TYR A 263 15.29 -2.85 -9.58
N VAL A 264 16.28 -3.29 -10.35
CA VAL A 264 17.70 -3.02 -10.06
C VAL A 264 18.37 -2.37 -11.26
N VAL A 265 18.83 -1.13 -11.08
CA VAL A 265 19.70 -0.45 -12.04
C VAL A 265 21.14 -0.80 -11.69
N ARG A 266 21.87 -1.39 -12.63
CA ARG A 266 23.27 -1.76 -12.43
C ARG A 266 24.17 -0.53 -12.59
N PRO A 267 25.27 -0.42 -11.83
CA PRO A 267 26.25 0.65 -12.04
C PRO A 267 26.88 0.51 -13.44
N LYS A 268 27.07 1.65 -14.10
CA LYS A 268 27.64 1.73 -15.47
C LYS A 268 29.18 1.68 -15.47
N GLY A 269 29.81 1.97 -14.33
CA GLY A 269 31.24 1.86 -14.07
C GLY A 269 31.51 0.97 -12.86
N ARG A 270 32.70 1.12 -12.24
CA ARG A 270 33.04 0.37 -11.02
C ARG A 270 32.00 0.64 -9.92
N HIS A 271 31.39 -0.42 -9.40
CA HIS A 271 30.47 -0.34 -8.26
C HIS A 271 31.22 0.20 -7.03
N GLN A 272 30.69 1.26 -6.42
CA GLN A 272 31.25 1.88 -5.20
C GLN A 272 30.18 2.23 -4.16
N ALA A 273 28.93 2.32 -4.58
CA ALA A 273 27.80 2.58 -3.69
C ALA A 273 26.54 1.84 -4.16
N THR A 274 25.69 1.49 -3.22
CA THR A 274 24.32 1.05 -3.47
C THR A 274 23.36 1.96 -2.75
N ILE A 275 22.31 2.40 -3.46
CA ILE A 275 21.22 3.18 -2.87
C ILE A 275 19.90 2.42 -3.06
N VAL A 276 19.20 2.16 -1.95
CA VAL A 276 17.79 1.76 -2.01
C VAL A 276 16.95 3.01 -2.21
N TRP A 277 16.13 3.05 -3.26
CA TRP A 277 15.25 4.17 -3.57
C TRP A 277 13.77 3.81 -3.45
N LEU A 278 13.04 4.58 -2.65
CA LEU A 278 11.66 4.31 -2.26
C LEU A 278 10.69 5.28 -2.95
N HIS A 279 9.72 4.71 -3.67
CA HIS A 279 8.69 5.47 -4.37
C HIS A 279 7.64 6.07 -3.42
N GLY A 280 6.84 7.02 -3.91
CA GLY A 280 5.72 7.60 -3.17
C GLY A 280 4.50 6.67 -3.05
N LEU A 281 3.52 7.05 -2.22
CA LEU A 281 2.28 6.29 -2.02
C LEU A 281 1.54 6.03 -3.34
N GLY A 282 1.21 4.76 -3.63
CA GLY A 282 0.47 4.35 -4.83
C GLY A 282 1.30 4.22 -6.11
N ASP A 283 2.61 4.50 -6.06
CA ASP A 283 3.56 4.32 -7.15
C ASP A 283 4.26 2.93 -7.05
N ASN A 284 5.32 2.70 -7.83
CA ASN A 284 6.07 1.44 -7.84
C ASN A 284 7.55 1.65 -8.19
N GLY A 285 8.38 0.63 -7.98
CA GLY A 285 9.82 0.72 -8.21
C GLY A 285 10.24 0.88 -9.69
N ALA A 286 9.39 0.54 -10.66
CA ALA A 286 9.73 0.67 -12.08
C ALA A 286 9.86 2.14 -12.50
N SER A 287 8.89 2.97 -12.09
CA SER A 287 8.82 4.42 -12.37
C SER A 287 10.14 5.12 -12.02
N TRP A 288 10.66 4.83 -10.82
CA TRP A 288 11.90 5.42 -10.33
C TRP A 288 13.15 4.80 -10.92
N SER A 289 13.15 3.49 -11.21
CA SER A 289 14.32 2.85 -11.84
C SER A 289 14.68 3.46 -13.20
N GLN A 290 13.68 3.89 -13.99
CA GLN A 290 13.89 4.55 -15.28
C GLN A 290 14.51 5.95 -15.13
N LEU A 291 14.03 6.73 -14.15
CA LEU A 291 14.56 8.06 -13.84
C LEU A 291 15.99 7.98 -13.28
N LEU A 292 16.25 7.03 -12.38
CA LEU A 292 17.56 6.86 -11.75
C LEU A 292 18.62 6.34 -12.73
N ASP A 293 18.22 5.52 -13.71
CA ASP A 293 19.11 5.12 -14.81
C ASP A 293 19.42 6.28 -15.77
N SER A 294 18.60 7.32 -15.88
CA SER A 294 18.96 8.49 -16.69
C SER A 294 20.03 9.39 -16.04
N LEU A 295 20.33 9.22 -14.75
CA LEU A 295 21.33 10.03 -14.04
C LEU A 295 22.77 9.61 -14.39
N SER A 296 23.65 10.60 -14.52
CA SER A 296 25.09 10.43 -14.82
C SER A 296 25.89 10.02 -13.56
N LEU A 297 25.49 8.93 -12.91
CA LEU A 297 26.04 8.43 -11.65
C LEU A 297 26.60 7.00 -11.82
N PRO A 298 27.71 6.83 -12.56
CA PRO A 298 28.14 5.51 -13.06
C PRO A 298 28.54 4.52 -11.97
N ASN A 299 28.92 4.98 -10.77
CA ASN A 299 29.41 4.12 -9.69
C ASN A 299 28.31 3.62 -8.72
N ILE A 300 27.06 4.04 -8.93
CA ILE A 300 25.93 3.74 -8.05
C ILE A 300 25.07 2.60 -8.63
N LYS A 301 24.80 1.60 -7.81
CA LYS A 301 23.73 0.61 -8.02
C LYS A 301 22.45 1.14 -7.38
N TRP A 302 21.33 1.13 -8.10
CA TRP A 302 20.03 1.49 -7.52
C TRP A 302 19.18 0.25 -7.31
N ILE A 303 18.62 0.10 -6.11
CA ILE A 303 17.63 -0.93 -5.79
C ILE A 303 16.31 -0.20 -5.54
N CYS A 304 15.34 -0.39 -6.44
CA CYS A 304 14.04 0.26 -6.41
C CYS A 304 12.97 -0.79 -6.05
N PRO A 305 12.75 -1.11 -4.77
CA PRO A 305 11.68 -1.99 -4.33
C PRO A 305 10.31 -1.39 -4.63
N THR A 306 9.29 -2.24 -4.70
CA THR A 306 7.88 -1.80 -4.67
C THR A 306 7.31 -2.12 -3.30
N ALA A 307 6.62 -1.17 -2.69
CA ALA A 307 5.99 -1.33 -1.39
C ALA A 307 4.94 -2.44 -1.40
N ALA A 308 4.55 -2.94 -0.22
CA ALA A 308 3.46 -3.89 -0.10
C ALA A 308 2.13 -3.25 -0.50
N THR A 309 1.25 -4.02 -1.15
CA THR A 309 -0.13 -3.59 -1.39
C THR A 309 -0.94 -3.80 -0.13
N GLN A 310 -1.28 -2.73 0.57
CA GLN A 310 -2.01 -2.76 1.84
C GLN A 310 -3.12 -1.70 1.90
N PRO A 311 -4.19 -1.92 2.69
CA PRO A 311 -5.20 -0.89 2.96
C PRO A 311 -4.56 0.37 3.54
N VAL A 312 -4.96 1.55 3.05
CA VAL A 312 -4.50 2.84 3.58
C VAL A 312 -5.66 3.59 4.23
N THR A 313 -5.55 3.89 5.53
CA THR A 313 -6.63 4.44 6.36
C THR A 313 -7.06 5.83 5.89
N ALA A 314 -6.12 6.71 5.51
CA ALA A 314 -6.41 8.03 4.91
C ALA A 314 -7.20 7.93 3.59
N PHE A 315 -7.17 6.78 2.92
CA PHE A 315 -7.97 6.48 1.73
C PHE A 315 -9.19 5.61 2.03
N GLY A 316 -9.63 5.53 3.29
CA GLY A 316 -10.78 4.73 3.71
C GLY A 316 -10.55 3.22 3.61
N GLY A 317 -9.30 2.77 3.77
CA GLY A 317 -8.90 1.36 3.63
C GLY A 317 -8.72 0.91 2.18
N PHE A 318 -8.68 1.82 1.20
CA PHE A 318 -8.39 1.47 -0.18
C PHE A 318 -6.97 0.87 -0.31
N PRO A 319 -6.79 -0.28 -0.99
CA PRO A 319 -5.48 -0.92 -1.11
C PRO A 319 -4.56 -0.18 -2.09
N CYS A 320 -3.43 0.30 -1.58
CA CYS A 320 -2.37 0.96 -2.34
C CYS A 320 -1.01 0.33 -2.03
N THR A 321 -0.03 0.54 -2.90
CA THR A 321 1.38 0.31 -2.58
C THR A 321 1.84 1.36 -1.56
N ALA A 322 2.01 0.95 -0.31
CA ALA A 322 2.34 1.83 0.81
C ALA A 322 3.43 1.21 1.70
N TRP A 323 4.33 2.05 2.23
CA TRP A 323 5.42 1.60 3.12
C TRP A 323 4.96 1.39 4.56
N PHE A 324 3.95 2.14 4.99
CA PHE A 324 3.33 2.13 6.32
C PHE A 324 1.93 2.73 6.18
N ASP A 325 1.02 2.46 7.12
CA ASP A 325 -0.31 3.06 7.10
C ASP A 325 -0.28 4.54 7.56
N VAL A 326 -1.19 5.34 7.04
CA VAL A 326 -1.35 6.76 7.34
C VAL A 326 -2.82 7.02 7.62
N GLU A 327 -3.17 7.44 8.84
CA GLU A 327 -4.54 7.88 9.19
C GLU A 327 -4.82 9.30 8.67
N ASP A 328 -3.84 10.19 8.77
CA ASP A 328 -3.85 11.60 8.33
C ASP A 328 -2.39 12.05 8.06
N THR A 329 -2.17 12.99 7.14
CA THR A 329 -0.85 13.58 6.84
C THR A 329 -0.50 14.77 7.76
N SER A 330 -1.37 15.12 8.70
CA SER A 330 -1.07 16.13 9.72
C SER A 330 0.03 15.69 10.71
N VAL A 331 0.77 16.67 11.23
CA VAL A 331 1.87 16.46 12.19
C VAL A 331 1.38 15.86 13.52
N ASP A 332 0.08 15.97 13.80
CA ASP A 332 -0.56 15.49 15.02
C ASP A 332 -1.03 14.03 14.94
N GLY A 333 -1.05 13.44 13.73
CA GLY A 333 -1.46 12.06 13.48
C GLY A 333 -0.67 11.00 14.26
N ARG A 334 -1.17 9.77 14.27
CA ARG A 334 -0.45 8.62 14.85
C ARG A 334 0.50 8.03 13.82
N ASP A 335 1.76 7.85 14.22
CA ASP A 335 2.76 7.15 13.42
C ASP A 335 2.50 5.64 13.46
N ASP A 336 2.39 4.97 12.30
CA ASP A 336 2.39 3.50 12.20
C ASP A 336 3.81 2.96 12.44
N ILE A 337 4.16 2.80 13.72
CA ILE A 337 5.48 2.32 14.15
C ILE A 337 5.78 0.92 13.61
N GLU A 338 4.77 0.06 13.46
CA GLU A 338 4.95 -1.33 13.03
C GLU A 338 5.28 -1.40 11.54
N GLY A 339 4.52 -0.70 10.68
CA GLY A 339 4.83 -0.56 9.26
C GLY A 339 6.15 0.18 9.00
N LEU A 340 6.46 1.21 9.80
CA LEU A 340 7.72 1.94 9.72
C LEU A 340 8.94 1.06 10.07
N ASP A 341 8.88 0.28 11.15
CA ASP A 341 9.93 -0.69 11.50
C ASP A 341 10.03 -1.80 10.43
N ALA A 342 8.90 -2.32 9.93
CA ALA A 342 8.88 -3.34 8.90
C ALA A 342 9.51 -2.86 7.57
N SER A 343 9.22 -1.62 7.15
CA SER A 343 9.86 -0.99 5.99
C SER A 343 11.35 -0.74 6.23
N ALA A 344 11.73 -0.21 7.40
CA ALA A 344 13.14 0.00 7.74
C ALA A 344 13.94 -1.32 7.76
N ALA A 345 13.34 -2.41 8.24
CA ALA A 345 13.94 -3.74 8.19
C ALA A 345 14.03 -4.30 6.76
N HIS A 346 13.03 -4.08 5.91
CA HIS A 346 13.09 -4.45 4.50
C HIS A 346 14.21 -3.72 3.75
N ILE A 347 14.33 -2.39 3.93
CA ILE A 347 15.42 -1.57 3.39
C ILE A 347 16.79 -2.10 3.84
N ALA A 348 16.93 -2.40 5.14
CA ALA A 348 18.15 -2.95 5.70
C ALA A 348 18.51 -4.32 5.08
N ASN A 349 17.53 -5.20 4.86
CA ASN A 349 17.72 -6.51 4.23
C ASN A 349 18.09 -6.43 2.74
N LEU A 350 17.65 -5.38 2.01
CA LEU A 350 18.10 -5.16 0.63
C LEU A 350 19.58 -4.74 0.56
N LEU A 351 20.07 -4.01 1.57
CA LEU A 351 21.45 -3.53 1.65
C LEU A 351 22.42 -4.54 2.30
N SER A 352 21.94 -5.51 3.08
CA SER A 352 22.79 -6.45 3.82
C SER A 352 23.59 -7.43 2.95
N SER A 353 23.21 -7.57 1.68
CA SER A 353 23.90 -8.42 0.70
C SER A 353 25.10 -7.77 0.01
N GLU A 354 25.37 -6.49 0.26
CA GLU A 354 26.43 -5.74 -0.43
C GLU A 354 27.82 -5.97 0.20
N PRO A 355 28.90 -5.93 -0.61
CA PRO A 355 30.28 -6.02 -0.12
C PRO A 355 30.65 -4.93 0.91
N PRO A 356 31.54 -5.21 1.89
CA PRO A 356 31.90 -4.25 2.94
C PRO A 356 32.56 -2.93 2.47
N ASP A 357 33.09 -2.88 1.24
CA ASP A 357 33.69 -1.68 0.64
C ASP A 357 32.69 -0.81 -0.15
N VAL A 358 31.46 -1.30 -0.35
CA VAL A 358 30.37 -0.58 -1.02
C VAL A 358 29.67 0.34 -0.02
N LYS A 359 29.58 1.64 -0.34
CA LYS A 359 28.88 2.62 0.49
C LYS A 359 27.36 2.43 0.37
N LEU A 360 26.68 2.36 1.52
CA LEU A 360 25.25 2.05 1.57
C LEU A 360 24.45 3.33 1.80
N GLY A 361 23.52 3.64 0.90
CA GLY A 361 22.65 4.80 1.00
C GLY A 361 21.18 4.42 0.89
N ILE A 362 20.32 5.34 1.30
CA ILE A 362 18.86 5.21 1.18
C ILE A 362 18.29 6.53 0.68
N GLY A 363 17.21 6.47 -0.08
CA GLY A 363 16.48 7.67 -0.43
C GLY A 363 15.07 7.40 -0.91
N GLY A 364 14.32 8.45 -1.16
CA GLY A 364 12.99 8.31 -1.74
C GLY A 364 12.26 9.61 -1.94
N PHE A 365 11.02 9.47 -2.37
CA PHE A 365 10.07 10.56 -2.62
C PHE A 365 8.80 10.38 -1.78
N SER A 366 8.26 11.47 -1.23
CA SER A 366 6.98 11.47 -0.49
C SER A 366 6.98 10.45 0.67
N MET A 367 6.03 9.51 0.71
CA MET A 367 6.01 8.41 1.70
C MET A 367 7.33 7.59 1.72
N GLY A 368 7.98 7.37 0.57
CA GLY A 368 9.28 6.71 0.51
C GLY A 368 10.42 7.55 1.09
N ALA A 369 10.35 8.87 0.95
CA ALA A 369 11.26 9.79 1.63
C ALA A 369 11.09 9.72 3.15
N ALA A 370 9.83 9.63 3.63
CA ALA A 370 9.52 9.49 5.05
C ALA A 370 10.02 8.16 5.64
N ALA A 371 9.85 7.04 4.93
CA ALA A 371 10.42 5.75 5.32
C ALA A 371 11.96 5.78 5.36
N SER A 372 12.59 6.50 4.43
CA SER A 372 14.04 6.70 4.41
C SER A 372 14.54 7.52 5.60
N LEU A 373 13.85 8.62 5.96
CA LEU A 373 14.18 9.42 7.15
C LEU A 373 13.94 8.66 8.46
N TYR A 374 12.90 7.83 8.53
CA TYR A 374 12.69 6.93 9.67
C TYR A 374 13.83 5.90 9.80
N SER A 375 14.18 5.23 8.71
CA SER A 375 15.32 4.30 8.65
C SER A 375 16.65 4.97 9.06
N ALA A 376 16.87 6.23 8.66
CA ALA A 376 18.01 7.03 9.09
C ALA A 376 18.01 7.31 10.61
N ALA A 377 16.84 7.61 11.18
CA ALA A 377 16.67 7.77 12.63
C ALA A 377 16.93 6.45 13.40
N CYS A 378 16.53 5.30 12.86
CA CYS A 378 16.85 3.99 13.42
C CYS A 378 18.35 3.69 13.39
N TYR A 379 19.04 3.98 12.29
CA TYR A 379 20.51 3.88 12.21
C TYR A 379 21.21 4.78 13.25
N ALA A 380 20.79 6.05 13.32
CA ALA A 380 21.35 7.02 14.25
C ALA A 380 21.16 6.56 15.70
N HIS A 381 19.95 6.15 16.08
CA HIS A 381 19.63 5.58 17.40
C HIS A 381 20.34 4.23 17.64
N GLY A 382 20.69 3.52 16.57
CA GLY A 382 21.31 2.20 16.57
C GLY A 382 20.33 1.04 16.72
N LYS A 383 19.02 1.32 16.75
CA LYS A 383 17.96 0.32 16.88
C LYS A 383 16.62 0.82 16.33
N PHE A 384 15.82 -0.14 15.86
CA PHE A 384 14.41 0.00 15.52
C PHE A 384 13.57 0.44 16.74
N ALA A 385 12.32 0.85 16.54
CA ALA A 385 11.44 1.22 17.66
C ALA A 385 11.11 0.01 18.56
N SER A 386 10.97 -1.17 17.97
CA SER A 386 10.96 -2.49 18.62
C SER A 386 12.19 -2.81 19.50
N GLY A 387 13.25 -2.01 19.43
CA GLY A 387 14.46 -2.17 20.23
C GLY A 387 15.53 -3.09 19.63
N ILE A 388 15.21 -3.80 18.54
CA ILE A 388 16.13 -4.64 17.78
C ILE A 388 17.27 -3.75 17.19
N PRO A 389 18.55 -4.16 17.25
CA PRO A 389 19.66 -3.39 16.67
C PRO A 389 19.48 -3.14 15.17
N TYR A 390 19.80 -1.92 14.72
CA TYR A 390 19.75 -1.57 13.30
C TYR A 390 21.04 -2.06 12.61
N PRO A 391 20.97 -2.96 11.61
CA PRO A 391 22.13 -3.76 11.19
C PRO A 391 23.02 -3.08 10.13
N ILE A 392 22.55 -2.02 9.47
CA ILE A 392 23.26 -1.39 8.33
C ILE A 392 23.93 -0.07 8.76
N THR A 393 25.15 0.17 8.26
CA THR A 393 25.81 1.47 8.39
C THR A 393 25.52 2.35 7.18
N LEU A 394 24.73 3.41 7.38
CA LEU A 394 24.36 4.34 6.32
C LEU A 394 25.46 5.38 6.05
N SER A 395 25.69 5.68 4.77
CA SER A 395 26.67 6.64 4.25
C SER A 395 26.04 7.91 3.69
N ALA A 396 24.78 7.85 3.25
CA ALA A 396 24.02 8.99 2.73
C ALA A 396 22.51 8.72 2.79
N VAL A 397 21.72 9.78 2.98
CA VAL A 397 20.26 9.76 2.98
C VAL A 397 19.72 10.86 2.07
N ILE A 398 18.71 10.58 1.24
CA ILE A 398 18.03 11.57 0.39
C ILE A 398 16.53 11.54 0.68
N SER A 399 15.93 12.71 0.88
CA SER A 399 14.49 12.87 1.08
C SER A 399 13.96 13.97 0.17
N LEU A 400 13.17 13.59 -0.83
CA LEU A 400 12.51 14.51 -1.75
C LEU A 400 11.01 14.62 -1.40
N SER A 401 10.52 15.84 -1.13
CA SER A 401 9.12 16.12 -0.82
C SER A 401 8.53 15.24 0.30
N GLY A 402 9.33 14.97 1.35
CA GLY A 402 9.02 14.03 2.43
C GLY A 402 8.80 14.71 3.79
N TRP A 403 8.42 13.91 4.79
CA TRP A 403 8.38 14.33 6.20
C TRP A 403 9.19 13.36 7.07
N LEU A 404 9.43 13.72 8.33
CA LEU A 404 10.08 12.85 9.32
C LEU A 404 9.01 12.24 10.25
N PRO A 405 8.70 10.94 10.12
CA PRO A 405 7.86 10.23 11.09
C PRO A 405 8.49 10.21 12.48
N CYS A 406 7.68 10.04 13.51
CA CYS A 406 8.09 9.89 14.91
C CYS A 406 8.91 11.07 15.48
N SER A 407 8.91 12.23 14.82
CA SER A 407 9.74 13.40 15.14
C SER A 407 9.67 13.84 16.60
N ARG A 408 8.48 13.76 17.22
CA ARG A 408 8.22 13.99 18.65
C ARG A 408 9.15 13.19 19.58
N THR A 409 9.53 11.97 19.18
CA THR A 409 10.40 11.07 19.97
C THR A 409 11.89 11.19 19.62
N LEU A 410 12.23 11.86 18.50
CA LEU A 410 13.59 11.81 17.95
C LEU A 410 14.63 12.41 18.91
N ARG A 411 14.31 13.55 19.55
CA ARG A 411 15.23 14.20 20.51
C ARG A 411 15.68 13.21 21.60
N GLY A 412 14.74 12.56 22.28
CA GLY A 412 15.06 11.59 23.33
C GLY A 412 15.84 10.38 22.82
N LYS A 413 15.56 9.90 21.59
CA LYS A 413 16.34 8.82 20.95
C LYS A 413 17.78 9.23 20.62
N MET A 414 18.04 10.50 20.30
CA MET A 414 19.39 10.98 20.00
C MET A 414 20.19 11.30 21.27
N GLU A 415 19.52 11.85 22.28
CA GLU A 415 20.09 12.18 23.59
C GLU A 415 20.34 10.94 24.48
N SER A 416 19.75 9.78 24.15
CA SER A 416 19.91 8.54 24.93
C SER A 416 21.34 7.96 24.95
N SER A 417 22.22 8.39 24.05
CA SER A 417 23.63 7.95 24.04
C SER A 417 24.52 8.88 23.21
N HIS A 418 25.76 9.10 23.68
CA HIS A 418 26.80 9.78 22.89
C HIS A 418 27.06 9.10 21.53
N ILE A 419 26.87 7.78 21.43
CA ILE A 419 27.02 7.06 20.15
C ILE A 419 25.92 7.47 19.18
N ALA A 420 24.68 7.61 19.67
CA ALA A 420 23.54 8.01 18.84
C ALA A 420 23.68 9.45 18.34
N ALA A 421 23.98 10.38 19.25
CA ALA A 421 24.28 11.76 18.91
C ALA A 421 25.44 11.88 17.89
N ARG A 422 26.51 11.08 18.03
CA ARG A 422 27.63 11.07 17.08
C ARG A 422 27.21 10.58 15.70
N ARG A 423 26.44 9.48 15.61
CA ARG A 423 25.94 8.95 14.32
C ARG A 423 25.06 9.98 13.62
N ALA A 424 24.12 10.58 14.34
CA ALA A 424 23.25 11.64 13.84
C ALA A 424 24.03 12.84 13.29
N ALA A 425 25.03 13.31 14.02
CA ALA A 425 25.88 14.43 13.60
C ALA A 425 26.78 14.09 12.39
N SER A 426 27.12 12.81 12.18
CA SER A 426 27.99 12.37 11.08
C SER A 426 27.26 11.99 9.79
N LEU A 427 25.97 11.68 9.85
CA LEU A 427 25.22 11.15 8.71
C LEU A 427 24.87 12.27 7.71
N PRO A 428 25.33 12.22 6.45
CA PRO A 428 24.91 13.17 5.43
C PRO A 428 23.45 12.93 5.03
N ILE A 429 22.60 13.93 5.22
CA ILE A 429 21.20 13.92 4.79
C ILE A 429 20.98 15.09 3.82
N LEU A 430 20.44 14.79 2.64
CA LEU A 430 19.90 15.78 1.70
C LEU A 430 18.38 15.84 1.86
N LEU A 431 17.86 17.03 2.14
CA LEU A 431 16.42 17.31 2.15
C LEU A 431 16.13 18.28 1.00
N SER A 432 15.17 17.94 0.14
CA SER A 432 14.60 18.86 -0.86
C SER A 432 13.08 18.83 -0.76
N HIS A 433 12.43 19.99 -0.88
CA HIS A 433 11.00 20.15 -0.66
C HIS A 433 10.47 21.41 -1.33
N GLY A 434 9.27 21.35 -1.92
CA GLY A 434 8.72 22.47 -2.68
C GLY A 434 7.79 23.43 -1.96
N ARG A 435 7.91 24.75 -2.23
CA ARG A 435 6.98 25.78 -1.69
C ARG A 435 5.50 25.57 -1.98
N ALA A 436 5.17 24.95 -3.09
CA ALA A 436 3.81 24.66 -3.53
C ALA A 436 3.46 23.17 -3.32
N ASP A 437 4.20 22.47 -2.46
CA ASP A 437 3.81 21.15 -1.98
C ASP A 437 2.63 21.30 -0.99
N GLU A 438 1.42 21.11 -1.51
CA GLU A 438 0.18 21.05 -0.72
C GLU A 438 -0.13 19.63 -0.21
N VAL A 439 0.73 18.64 -0.49
CA VAL A 439 0.59 17.23 -0.07
C VAL A 439 1.32 16.99 1.25
N VAL A 440 2.57 17.46 1.33
CA VAL A 440 3.40 17.44 2.54
C VAL A 440 3.74 18.89 2.90
N SER A 441 3.08 19.40 3.93
CA SER A 441 3.00 20.84 4.21
C SER A 441 4.36 21.52 4.39
N TYR A 442 4.50 22.61 3.66
CA TYR A 442 5.76 23.27 3.36
C TYR A 442 6.10 24.38 4.39
N ARG A 443 6.95 24.13 5.41
CA ARG A 443 7.32 25.20 6.38
C ARG A 443 8.77 25.73 6.34
N ASN A 444 9.66 25.38 5.37
CA ASN A 444 11.13 25.69 5.48
C ASN A 444 12.05 25.96 4.24
N ALA A 445 11.68 25.72 2.96
CA ALA A 445 12.62 25.69 1.78
C ALA A 445 12.34 26.76 0.67
N GLU A 446 12.59 26.51 -0.64
CA GLU A 446 12.33 27.43 -1.80
C GLU A 446 11.54 26.75 -2.96
N ARG A 447 11.20 27.48 -4.04
CA ARG A 447 10.02 27.21 -4.93
C ARG A 447 10.06 25.90 -5.74
N LEU A 448 9.15 24.95 -5.43
CA LEU A 448 8.95 23.65 -6.11
C LEU A 448 7.52 23.11 -5.80
N GLY A 449 7.05 22.03 -6.43
CA GLY A 449 5.75 21.35 -6.14
C GLY A 449 5.92 19.89 -5.67
N HIS A 450 4.84 19.11 -5.53
CA HIS A 450 4.92 17.68 -5.14
C HIS A 450 5.29 16.76 -6.32
N TYR A 451 6.45 17.03 -6.93
CA TYR A 451 7.06 16.29 -8.03
C TYR A 451 8.54 16.69 -8.12
N THR A 452 9.37 15.86 -8.74
CA THR A 452 10.78 16.21 -8.96
C THR A 452 11.00 16.99 -10.25
N ILE A 453 12.00 17.86 -10.30
CA ILE A 453 12.45 18.56 -11.53
C ILE A 453 13.88 18.13 -11.92
N PRO A 454 14.30 18.28 -13.20
CA PRO A 454 15.66 17.92 -13.62
C PRO A 454 16.75 18.59 -12.79
N GLU A 455 16.58 19.87 -12.44
CA GLU A 455 17.56 20.66 -11.67
C GLU A 455 17.76 20.11 -10.24
N GLU A 456 16.67 19.66 -9.61
CA GLU A 456 16.73 19.00 -8.29
C GLU A 456 17.48 17.67 -8.39
N MET A 457 17.21 16.88 -9.43
CA MET A 457 17.88 15.59 -9.62
C MET A 457 19.36 15.72 -10.00
N ASP A 458 19.72 16.78 -10.74
CA ASP A 458 21.11 17.16 -11.00
C ASP A 458 21.85 17.53 -9.69
N ASP A 459 21.20 18.27 -8.80
CA ASP A 459 21.78 18.64 -7.50
C ASP A 459 21.87 17.45 -6.54
N VAL A 460 20.88 16.53 -6.55
CA VAL A 460 20.99 15.20 -5.89
C VAL A 460 22.21 14.45 -6.43
N GLY A 461 22.44 14.45 -7.74
CA GLY A 461 23.59 13.80 -8.36
C GLY A 461 24.94 14.40 -7.93
N LYS A 462 25.08 15.73 -8.03
CA LYS A 462 26.30 16.44 -7.56
C LYS A 462 26.57 16.18 -6.07
N TRP A 463 25.52 16.24 -5.24
CA TRP A 463 25.63 15.99 -3.81
C TRP A 463 26.06 14.54 -3.52
N LEU A 464 25.48 13.56 -4.20
CA LEU A 464 25.86 12.14 -4.07
C LEU A 464 27.31 11.89 -4.45
N SER A 465 27.75 12.39 -5.61
CA SER A 465 29.14 12.21 -6.08
C SER A 465 30.14 12.81 -5.09
N SER A 466 29.84 14.00 -4.57
CA SER A 466 30.66 14.68 -3.56
C SER A 466 30.68 13.93 -2.21
N ARG A 467 29.51 13.57 -1.66
CA ARG A 467 29.39 12.96 -0.32
C ARG A 467 29.89 11.51 -0.26
N LEU A 468 29.66 10.74 -1.32
CA LEU A 468 30.15 9.37 -1.43
C LEU A 468 31.59 9.31 -2.00
N GLY A 469 32.16 10.45 -2.38
CA GLY A 469 33.54 10.56 -2.87
C GLY A 469 33.79 9.85 -4.20
N LEU A 470 32.78 9.81 -5.07
CA LEU A 470 32.79 9.04 -6.33
C LEU A 470 33.67 9.72 -7.40
N ASP A 471 33.78 11.06 -7.35
CA ASP A 471 34.60 11.86 -8.27
C ASP A 471 36.11 11.63 -8.13
N ARG A 472 36.55 10.89 -7.11
CA ARG A 472 37.96 10.58 -6.88
C ARG A 472 38.38 9.34 -7.66
N SER A 473 38.55 9.52 -8.98
CA SER A 473 39.44 8.66 -9.76
C SER A 473 40.86 8.73 -9.17
N ARG A 474 41.33 7.59 -8.67
CA ARG A 474 42.74 7.25 -8.49
C ARG A 474 43.07 6.11 -9.43
#